data_AF-A0AAJ5WPT6-F1
#
_entry.id   AF-A0AAJ5WPT6-F1
#
_cell.length_a   1.000
_cell.length_b   1.000
_cell.length_c   1.000
_cell.angle_alpha   90.00
_cell.angle_beta   90.00
_cell.angle_gamma   90.00
#
_symmetry.space_group_name_H-M   'P 1'
#
loop_
_entity.id
_entity.type
_entity.pdbx_description
1 polymer ?
#
loop_
_entity_poly.entity_id
_entity_poly.type
_entity_poly.pdbx_seq_one_letter_code
_entity_poly.pdbx_strand_id
1 'polypeptide(L)'
;MKWNLPLMFVGLLFAAGTVAQVKTPDSTQLLKRQLETQTVQTRLEQNKLKLEQLERSLQAKTDELNAALKTSQQSASANLDNAYKLRRDPEDKKLSRQARKSARQAEKDAKKSRKMANNAKGLEKDIKKLKKKITKDETQLKKWGVAADKLKAKQAEPATGGQP
;
A
#
# COMPACT_ATOMS: atom_id res chain seq x y z
N MET A 1 -67.60 -53.36 -47.76
CA MET A 1 -66.95 -52.83 -46.55
C MET A 1 -65.79 -53.77 -46.25
N LYS A 2 -64.52 -53.56 -46.64
CA LYS A 2 -63.55 -52.46 -46.43
C LYS A 2 -63.69 -51.85 -45.03
N TRP A 3 -62.74 -51.90 -44.07
CA TRP A 3 -61.32 -52.26 -44.01
C TRP A 3 -60.89 -52.66 -42.57
N ASN A 4 -59.80 -53.44 -42.48
CA ASN A 4 -58.69 -53.54 -41.49
C ASN A 4 -58.53 -52.34 -40.51
N LEU A 5 -58.02 -52.45 -39.26
CA LEU A 5 -56.74 -53.03 -38.81
C LEU A 5 -56.64 -52.97 -37.25
N PRO A 6 -55.92 -53.89 -36.57
CA PRO A 6 -55.69 -53.91 -35.11
C PRO A 6 -54.34 -53.31 -34.64
N LEU A 7 -54.26 -53.08 -33.32
CA LEU A 7 -53.12 -53.07 -32.36
C LEU A 7 -51.71 -52.54 -32.75
N MET A 8 -51.19 -51.72 -31.82
CA MET A 8 -49.78 -51.57 -31.36
C MET A 8 -48.70 -51.19 -32.40
N PHE A 9 -48.05 -50.05 -32.21
CA PHE A 9 -46.58 -50.03 -32.04
C PHE A 9 -46.11 -48.76 -31.32
N VAL A 10 -45.31 -49.02 -30.29
CA VAL A 10 -44.52 -48.12 -29.47
C VAL A 10 -43.54 -47.32 -30.34
N GLY A 11 -43.43 -46.02 -30.08
CA GLY A 11 -42.48 -45.15 -30.77
C GLY A 11 -42.33 -43.80 -30.10
N LEU A 12 -42.12 -43.80 -28.77
CA LEU A 12 -41.66 -42.62 -28.03
C LEU A 12 -40.25 -42.29 -28.53
N LEU A 13 -40.17 -41.47 -29.58
CA LEU A 13 -38.92 -40.90 -30.07
C LEU A 13 -38.42 -39.90 -29.03
N PHE A 14 -37.67 -40.43 -28.07
CA PHE A 14 -36.76 -39.69 -27.21
C PHE A 14 -35.71 -39.07 -28.12
N ALA A 15 -35.96 -37.86 -28.60
CA ALA A 15 -34.93 -37.04 -29.20
C ALA A 15 -33.88 -36.79 -28.12
N ALA A 16 -32.80 -37.55 -28.17
CA ALA A 16 -31.60 -37.35 -27.37
C ALA A 16 -30.98 -36.00 -27.78
N GLY A 17 -31.53 -34.92 -27.24
CA GLY A 17 -30.82 -33.65 -27.16
C GLY A 17 -29.60 -33.89 -26.28
N THR A 18 -28.42 -33.97 -26.91
CA THR A 18 -27.15 -33.90 -26.21
C THR A 18 -27.06 -32.51 -25.58
N VAL A 19 -27.59 -32.36 -24.38
CA VAL A 19 -27.25 -31.23 -23.50
C VAL A 19 -25.76 -31.37 -23.21
N ALA A 20 -24.95 -30.68 -24.01
CA ALA A 20 -23.56 -30.43 -23.68
C ALA A 20 -23.57 -29.83 -22.27
N GLN A 21 -23.15 -30.63 -21.28
CA GLN A 21 -23.09 -30.20 -19.90
C GLN A 21 -22.09 -29.05 -19.83
N VAL A 22 -22.61 -27.84 -19.94
CA VAL A 22 -21.89 -26.62 -19.63
C VAL A 22 -21.42 -26.79 -18.19
N LYS A 23 -20.12 -27.00 -18.00
CA LYS A 23 -19.49 -26.93 -16.68
C LYS A 23 -19.78 -25.53 -16.14
N THR A 24 -20.85 -25.39 -15.37
CA THR A 24 -21.14 -24.19 -14.59
C THR A 24 -19.92 -23.96 -13.70
N PRO A 25 -19.31 -22.76 -13.73
CA PRO A 25 -18.24 -22.45 -12.80
C PRO A 25 -18.82 -22.58 -11.40
N ASP A 26 -18.27 -23.53 -10.66
CA ASP A 26 -18.60 -23.95 -9.31
C ASP A 26 -18.94 -22.73 -8.44
N SER A 27 -20.20 -22.55 -8.05
CA SER A 27 -20.71 -21.36 -7.33
C SER A 27 -19.89 -21.05 -6.07
N THR A 28 -19.29 -22.09 -5.49
CA THR A 28 -18.36 -22.01 -4.35
C THR A 28 -17.07 -21.26 -4.66
N GLN A 29 -16.52 -21.39 -5.88
CA GLN A 29 -15.32 -20.68 -6.32
C GLN A 29 -15.60 -19.20 -6.58
N LEU A 30 -16.80 -18.87 -7.08
CA LEU A 30 -17.23 -17.48 -7.26
C LEU A 30 -17.34 -16.77 -5.91
N LEU A 31 -17.99 -17.39 -4.93
CA LEU A 31 -18.12 -16.87 -3.57
C LEU A 31 -16.75 -16.65 -2.90
N LYS A 32 -15.83 -17.61 -3.05
CA LYS A 32 -14.44 -17.47 -2.56
C LYS A 32 -13.73 -16.27 -3.18
N ARG A 33 -13.84 -16.08 -4.50
CA ARG A 33 -13.24 -14.92 -5.19
C ARG A 33 -13.87 -13.59 -4.76
N GLN A 34 -15.18 -13.56 -4.51
CA GLN A 34 -15.85 -12.36 -4.00
C GLN A 34 -15.34 -12.00 -2.61
N LEU A 35 -15.24 -12.97 -1.70
CA LEU A 35 -14.65 -12.79 -0.36
C LEU A 35 -13.20 -12.32 -0.44
N GLU A 36 -12.37 -12.95 -1.27
CA GLU A 36 -10.98 -12.52 -1.47
C GLU A 36 -10.88 -11.10 -2.04
N THR A 37 -11.75 -10.73 -2.99
CA THR A 37 -11.81 -9.38 -3.54
C THR A 37 -12.18 -8.37 -2.46
N GLN A 38 -13.21 -8.67 -1.65
CA GLN A 38 -13.66 -7.79 -0.59
C GLN A 38 -12.60 -7.62 0.49
N THR A 39 -11.93 -8.70 0.93
CA THR A 39 -10.86 -8.63 1.93
C THR A 39 -9.67 -7.80 1.44
N VAL A 40 -9.28 -7.92 0.16
CA VAL A 40 -8.21 -7.09 -0.42
C VAL A 40 -8.66 -5.63 -0.55
N GLN A 41 -9.92 -5.35 -0.88
CA GLN A 41 -10.46 -3.98 -0.89
C GLN A 41 -10.44 -3.34 0.50
N THR A 42 -10.93 -4.03 1.53
CA THR A 42 -10.88 -3.55 2.91
C THR A 42 -9.44 -3.31 3.36
N ARG A 43 -8.51 -4.22 3.03
CA ARG A 43 -7.08 -4.04 3.33
C ARG A 43 -6.50 -2.83 2.60
N LEU A 44 -6.88 -2.61 1.34
CA LEU A 44 -6.44 -1.48 0.54
C LEU A 44 -6.89 -0.15 1.17
N GLU A 45 -8.16 -0.05 1.55
CA GLU A 45 -8.71 1.11 2.24
C GLU A 45 -8.00 1.38 3.57
N GLN A 46 -7.82 0.34 4.40
CA GLN A 46 -7.06 0.45 5.65
C GLN A 46 -5.61 0.90 5.42
N ASN A 47 -4.96 0.39 4.36
CA ASN A 47 -3.61 0.80 4.01
C ASN A 47 -3.56 2.25 3.52
N LYS A 48 -4.56 2.73 2.77
CA LYS A 48 -4.68 4.14 2.35
C LYS A 48 -4.89 5.07 3.54
N LEU A 49 -5.77 4.72 4.48
CA LEU A 49 -5.96 5.47 5.72
C LEU A 49 -4.67 5.54 6.55
N LYS A 50 -3.97 4.41 6.72
CA LYS A 50 -2.66 4.38 7.40
C LYS A 50 -1.62 5.22 6.68
N LEU A 51 -1.66 5.26 5.35
CA LEU A 51 -0.74 6.08 4.55
C LEU A 51 -0.94 7.55 4.85
N GLU A 52 -2.19 8.03 4.83
CA GLU A 52 -2.52 9.41 5.17
C GLU A 52 -2.09 9.77 6.61
N GLN A 53 -2.31 8.87 7.57
CA GLN A 53 -1.86 9.07 8.95
C GLN A 53 -0.34 9.18 9.06
N LEU A 54 0.40 8.32 8.34
CA LEU A 54 1.86 8.35 8.33
C LEU A 54 2.39 9.59 7.61
N GLU A 55 1.76 10.03 6.52
CA GLU A 55 2.15 11.25 5.80
C GLU A 55 1.93 12.51 6.66
N ARG A 56 0.79 12.59 7.37
CA ARG A 56 0.56 13.65 8.37
C ARG A 56 1.60 13.62 9.50
N SER A 57 1.92 12.43 10.00
CA SER A 57 2.92 12.24 11.05
C SER A 57 4.32 12.64 10.57
N LEU A 58 4.66 12.31 9.32
CA LEU A 58 5.93 12.69 8.71
C LEU A 58 6.04 14.20 8.59
N GLN A 59 4.97 14.89 8.19
CA GLN A 59 4.95 16.35 8.12
C GLN A 59 5.28 16.96 9.49
N ALA A 60 4.54 16.57 10.54
CA ALA A 60 4.78 17.04 11.90
C ALA A 60 6.22 16.75 12.38
N LYS A 61 6.75 15.55 12.09
CA LYS A 61 8.14 15.19 12.44
C LYS A 61 9.19 15.94 11.64
N THR A 62 8.88 16.33 10.41
CA THR A 62 9.75 17.17 9.59
C THR A 62 9.82 18.57 10.16
N ASP A 63 8.70 19.13 10.62
CA ASP A 63 8.66 20.44 11.28
C ASP A 63 9.43 20.43 12.61
N GLU A 64 9.25 19.39 13.43
CA GLU A 64 10.04 19.17 14.65
C GLU A 64 11.56 19.05 14.36
N LEU A 65 11.92 18.35 13.28
CA LEU A 65 13.30 18.22 12.84
C LEU A 65 13.88 19.57 12.43
N ASN A 66 13.15 20.35 11.63
CA ASN A 66 13.58 21.68 11.17
C ASN A 66 13.81 22.62 12.36
N ALA A 67 12.90 22.61 13.34
CA ALA A 67 13.08 23.35 14.58
C ALA A 67 14.33 22.90 15.35
N ALA A 68 14.55 21.58 15.49
CA ALA A 68 15.72 21.04 16.16
C ALA A 68 17.04 21.37 15.43
N LEU A 69 17.04 21.39 14.10
CA LEU A 69 18.19 21.79 13.29
C LEU A 69 18.52 23.27 13.49
N LYS A 70 17.51 24.14 13.49
CA LYS A 70 17.69 25.57 13.77
C LYS A 70 18.31 25.81 15.14
N THR A 71 17.77 25.16 16.19
CA THR A 71 18.35 25.25 17.54
C THR A 71 19.76 24.69 17.59
N SER A 72 20.02 23.55 16.94
CA SER A 72 21.37 22.96 16.88
C SER A 72 22.37 23.91 16.20
N GLN A 73 21.96 24.61 15.14
CA GLN A 73 22.80 25.59 14.45
C GLN A 73 23.09 26.82 15.33
N GLN A 74 22.08 27.31 16.04
CA GLN A 74 22.23 28.42 17.00
C GLN A 74 23.20 28.05 18.12
N SER A 75 23.03 26.87 18.73
CA SER A 75 23.92 26.39 19.79
C SER A 75 25.35 26.16 19.30
N ALA A 76 25.53 25.65 18.08
CA ALA A 76 26.85 25.50 17.47
C ALA A 76 27.53 26.86 17.23
N SER A 77 26.78 27.85 16.75
CA SER A 77 27.29 29.22 16.53
C SER A 77 27.69 29.87 17.85
N ALA A 78 26.85 29.77 18.89
CA ALA A 78 27.17 30.27 20.22
C ALA A 78 28.40 29.58 20.84
N ASN A 79 28.58 28.28 20.59
CA ASN A 79 29.78 27.56 21.02
C ASN A 79 31.03 28.11 20.34
N LEU A 80 30.96 28.30 19.04
CA LEU A 80 32.04 28.88 18.23
C LEU A 80 32.40 30.29 18.72
N ASP A 81 31.42 31.15 18.98
CA ASP A 81 31.65 32.50 19.51
C ASP A 81 32.32 32.49 20.88
N ASN A 82 31.86 31.63 21.79
CA ASN A 82 32.45 31.53 23.13
C ASN A 82 33.86 30.92 23.09
N ALA A 83 34.10 29.97 22.19
CA ALA A 83 35.43 29.43 21.94
C ALA A 83 36.38 30.50 21.39
N TYR A 84 35.91 31.37 20.48
CA TYR A 84 36.70 32.49 19.98
C TYR A 84 37.04 33.50 21.07
N LYS A 85 36.10 33.82 21.97
CA LYS A 85 36.34 34.69 23.12
C LYS A 85 37.40 34.10 24.05
N LEU A 86 37.24 32.83 24.43
CA LEU A 86 38.23 32.11 25.25
C LEU A 86 39.60 32.04 24.57
N ARG A 87 39.66 31.89 23.25
CA ARG A 87 40.94 31.89 22.53
C ARG A 87 41.68 33.22 22.66
N ARG A 88 40.96 34.35 22.75
CA ARG A 88 41.55 35.68 22.91
C ARG A 88 42.06 35.94 24.33
N ASP A 89 41.38 35.36 25.31
CA ASP A 89 41.77 35.43 26.73
C ASP A 89 41.68 34.03 27.35
N PRO A 90 42.73 33.21 27.21
CA PRO A 90 42.71 31.80 27.63
C PRO A 90 42.75 31.61 29.14
N GLU A 91 43.18 32.63 29.90
CA GLU A 91 43.30 32.56 31.37
C GLU A 91 41.98 32.91 32.08
N ASP A 92 41.03 33.54 31.37
CA ASP A 92 39.71 33.86 31.93
C ASP A 92 38.88 32.59 32.23
N LYS A 93 38.79 32.27 33.51
CA LYS A 93 38.00 31.17 34.08
C LYS A 93 36.50 31.26 33.76
N LYS A 94 35.93 32.46 33.65
CA LYS A 94 34.51 32.67 33.32
C LYS A 94 34.27 32.36 31.85
N LEU A 95 35.13 32.84 30.94
CA LEU A 95 35.06 32.49 29.52
C LEU A 95 35.22 30.97 29.31
N SER A 96 36.14 30.33 30.04
CA SER A 96 36.34 28.88 30.00
C SER A 96 35.06 28.12 30.39
N ARG A 97 34.40 28.54 31.48
CA ARG A 97 33.12 27.96 31.92
C ARG A 97 32.01 28.18 30.90
N GLN A 98 31.92 29.36 30.28
CA GLN A 98 30.91 29.67 29.28
C GLN A 98 31.10 28.83 28.00
N ALA A 99 32.33 28.76 27.47
CA ALA A 99 32.66 27.93 26.32
C ALA A 99 32.32 26.46 26.58
N ARG A 100 32.69 25.91 27.75
CA ARG A 100 32.35 24.53 28.12
C ARG A 100 30.84 24.29 28.20
N LYS A 101 30.07 25.24 28.75
CA LYS A 101 28.60 25.15 28.82
C LYS A 101 28.00 25.16 27.41
N SER A 102 28.49 26.05 26.55
CA SER A 102 28.03 26.19 25.16
C SER A 102 28.33 24.94 24.34
N ALA A 103 29.53 24.37 24.48
CA ALA A 103 29.92 23.12 23.83
C ALA A 103 28.98 21.96 24.21
N ARG A 104 28.71 21.81 25.51
CA ARG A 104 27.77 20.78 26.01
C ARG A 104 26.35 20.98 25.47
N GLN A 105 25.89 22.21 25.35
CA GLN A 105 24.57 22.51 24.81
C GLN A 105 24.50 22.17 23.32
N ALA A 106 25.50 22.61 22.54
CA ALA A 106 25.62 22.29 21.12
C ALA A 106 25.65 20.77 20.87
N GLU A 107 26.38 20.01 21.69
CA GLU A 107 26.41 18.55 21.62
C GLU A 107 25.02 17.93 21.84
N LYS A 108 24.32 18.37 22.90
CA LYS A 108 22.96 17.89 23.21
C LYS A 108 21.97 18.19 22.08
N ASP A 109 22.00 19.40 21.54
CA ASP A 109 21.10 19.80 20.46
C ASP A 109 21.42 19.08 19.16
N ALA A 110 22.70 18.87 18.85
CA ALA A 110 23.13 18.06 17.71
C ALA A 110 22.70 16.59 17.87
N LYS A 111 22.76 16.02 19.08
CA LYS A 111 22.25 14.67 19.33
C LYS A 111 20.73 14.59 19.17
N LYS A 112 20.00 15.61 19.63
CA LYS A 112 18.55 15.71 19.45
C LYS A 112 18.18 15.78 17.98
N SER A 113 18.82 16.65 17.19
CA SER A 113 18.54 16.78 15.75
C SER A 113 18.81 15.48 15.00
N ARG A 114 19.91 14.76 15.31
CA ARG A 114 20.18 13.43 14.74
C ARG A 114 19.08 12.41 15.05
N LYS A 115 18.59 12.37 16.29
CA LYS A 115 17.49 11.48 16.68
C LYS A 115 16.22 11.80 15.90
N MET A 116 15.87 13.08 15.78
CA MET A 116 14.70 13.50 14.99
C MET A 116 14.84 13.13 13.51
N ALA A 117 16.03 13.30 12.94
CA ALA A 117 16.30 12.93 11.56
C ALA A 117 16.14 11.42 11.34
N ASN A 118 16.60 10.60 12.28
CA ASN A 118 16.44 9.15 12.22
C ASN A 118 14.96 8.74 12.32
N ASN A 119 14.17 9.42 13.17
CA ASN A 119 12.74 9.16 13.28
C ASN A 119 11.99 9.51 11.99
N ALA A 120 12.26 10.67 11.40
CA ALA A 120 11.68 11.08 10.11
C ALA A 120 12.03 10.07 9.00
N LYS A 121 13.31 9.65 8.89
CA LYS A 121 13.74 8.60 7.96
C LYS A 121 13.07 7.25 8.21
N GLY A 122 12.76 6.91 9.47
CA GLY A 122 12.00 5.72 9.82
C GLY A 122 10.59 5.76 9.22
N LEU A 123 9.88 6.87 9.42
CA LEU A 123 8.55 7.08 8.86
C LEU A 123 8.55 7.05 7.33
N GLU A 124 9.52 7.69 6.67
CA GLU A 124 9.66 7.63 5.21
C GLU A 124 9.81 6.18 4.69
N LYS A 125 10.59 5.36 5.40
CA LYS A 125 10.75 3.94 5.04
C LYS A 125 9.44 3.18 5.19
N ASP A 126 8.68 3.45 6.24
CA ASP A 126 7.40 2.78 6.49
C ASP A 126 6.34 3.22 5.48
N ILE A 127 6.29 4.50 5.13
CA ILE A 127 5.49 5.03 4.01
C ILE A 127 5.86 4.32 2.71
N LYS A 128 7.16 4.19 2.39
CA LYS A 128 7.62 3.50 1.17
C LYS A 128 7.20 2.03 1.16
N LYS A 129 7.28 1.33 2.30
CA LYS A 129 6.80 -0.05 2.42
C LYS A 129 5.29 -0.14 2.24
N LEU A 130 4.53 0.80 2.81
CA LEU A 130 3.07 0.82 2.72
C LEU A 130 2.59 1.12 1.30
N LYS A 131 3.21 2.09 0.61
CA LYS A 131 2.97 2.35 -0.83
C LYS A 131 3.18 1.09 -1.67
N LYS A 132 4.25 0.32 -1.42
CA LYS A 132 4.47 -0.97 -2.09
C LYS A 132 3.37 -2.00 -1.81
N LYS A 133 2.83 -2.05 -0.59
CA LYS A 133 1.71 -2.95 -0.25
C LYS A 133 0.44 -2.54 -0.98
N ILE A 134 0.13 -1.25 -0.99
CA ILE A 134 -1.00 -0.68 -1.75
C ILE A 134 -0.90 -1.04 -3.23
N THR A 135 0.25 -0.82 -3.88
CA THR A 135 0.42 -1.15 -5.30
C THR A 135 0.24 -2.65 -5.57
N LYS A 136 0.68 -3.52 -4.66
CA LYS A 136 0.47 -4.97 -4.77
C LYS A 136 -1.02 -5.31 -4.70
N ASP A 137 -1.73 -4.75 -3.73
CA ASP A 137 -3.18 -4.95 -3.54
C ASP A 137 -3.96 -4.44 -4.76
N GLU A 138 -3.64 -3.24 -5.26
CA GLU A 138 -4.26 -2.67 -6.47
C GLU A 138 -3.99 -3.52 -7.71
N THR A 139 -2.76 -4.05 -7.86
CA THR A 139 -2.42 -4.95 -8.97
C THR A 139 -3.18 -6.26 -8.89
N GLN A 140 -3.35 -6.81 -7.67
CA GLN A 140 -4.10 -8.05 -7.44
C GLN A 140 -5.58 -7.86 -7.79
N LEU A 141 -6.19 -6.77 -7.33
CA LEU A 141 -7.57 -6.41 -7.69
C LEU A 141 -7.73 -6.21 -9.20
N LYS A 142 -6.79 -5.53 -9.85
CA LYS A 142 -6.81 -5.34 -11.31
C LYS A 142 -6.74 -6.67 -12.05
N LYS A 143 -5.88 -7.61 -11.61
CA LYS A 143 -5.81 -8.95 -12.20
C LYS A 143 -7.13 -9.71 -12.07
N TRP A 144 -7.79 -9.62 -10.92
CA TRP A 144 -9.10 -10.27 -10.71
C TRP A 144 -10.23 -9.60 -11.50
N GLY A 145 -10.23 -8.27 -11.61
CA GLY A 145 -11.16 -7.53 -12.47
C GLY A 145 -11.01 -7.88 -13.95
N VAL A 146 -9.78 -7.85 -14.48
CA VAL A 146 -9.48 -8.23 -15.87
C VAL A 146 -9.79 -9.72 -16.14
N ALA A 147 -9.59 -10.61 -15.16
CA ALA A 147 -9.95 -12.02 -15.29
C ALA A 147 -11.47 -12.21 -15.35
N ALA A 148 -12.25 -11.40 -14.61
CA ALA A 148 -13.71 -11.41 -14.69
C ALA A 148 -14.22 -10.90 -16.05
N ASP A 149 -13.59 -9.86 -16.60
CA ASP A 149 -13.95 -9.32 -17.92
C ASP A 149 -13.61 -10.28 -19.06
N LYS A 150 -12.46 -10.98 -18.98
CA LYS A 150 -12.10 -12.04 -19.95
C LYS A 150 -13.05 -13.24 -19.91
N LEU A 151 -13.57 -13.60 -18.73
CA LEU A 151 -14.57 -14.67 -18.59
C LEU A 151 -15.91 -14.27 -19.20
N LYS A 152 -16.33 -13.00 -19.04
CA LYS A 152 -17.53 -12.47 -19.70
C LYS A 152 -17.38 -12.38 -21.21
N ALA A 153 -16.21 -11.93 -21.71
CA ALA A 153 -15.92 -11.86 -23.14
C ALA A 153 -15.92 -13.24 -23.81
N LYS A 154 -15.37 -14.27 -23.16
CA LYS A 154 -15.36 -15.65 -23.67
C LYS A 154 -16.74 -16.33 -23.63
N GLN A 155 -17.67 -15.80 -22.82
CA GLN A 155 -19.08 -16.21 -22.79
C GLN A 155 -19.95 -15.42 -23.77
N ALA A 156 -19.42 -14.33 -24.35
CA ALA A 156 -20.13 -13.43 -25.26
C ALA A 156 -19.68 -13.53 -26.72
N GLU A 157 -18.74 -14.42 -27.07
CA GLU A 157 -18.46 -14.76 -28.47
C GLU A 157 -19.61 -15.61 -29.04
N PRO A 158 -20.44 -15.11 -29.96
CA PRO A 158 -21.34 -15.98 -30.71
C PRO A 158 -20.48 -16.90 -31.57
N ALA A 159 -20.79 -18.19 -31.54
CA ALA A 159 -20.26 -19.20 -32.45
C ALA A 159 -20.52 -18.79 -33.91
N THR A 160 -19.63 -17.98 -34.47
CA THR A 160 -19.69 -17.53 -35.87
C THR A 160 -18.31 -17.70 -36.47
N GLY A 161 -18.19 -18.76 -37.26
CA GLY A 161 -17.02 -19.17 -38.00
C GLY A 161 -16.89 -20.69 -37.93
N GLY A 162 -17.27 -21.47 -38.93
CA GLY A 162 -17.60 -21.18 -40.32
C GLY A 162 -17.07 -22.35 -41.15
N GLN A 163 -17.97 -23.13 -41.75
CA GLN A 163 -17.70 -23.96 -42.92
C GLN A 163 -18.91 -23.83 -43.84
N PRO A 164 -18.69 -23.61 -45.13
CA PRO A 164 -19.01 -24.62 -46.11
C PRO A 164 -17.77 -25.44 -46.50
#